data_AF-A0A495QA94-F1
#
_entry.id   AF-A0A495QA94-F1
#
_cell.length_a   1.000
_cell.length_b   1.000
_cell.length_c   1.000
_cell.angle_alpha   90.00
_cell.angle_beta   90.00
_cell.angle_gamma   90.00
#
_symmetry.space_group_name_H-M   'P 1'
#
loop_
_entity.id
_entity.type
_entity.pdbx_description
1 polymer ?
#
loop_
_entity_poly.entity_id
_entity_poly.type
_entity_poly.pdbx_seq_one_letter_code
_entity_poly.pdbx_strand_id
1 'polypeptide(L)'
;MRAALVTPLSGPLAEFGRAGAAALRLWARSAGRVELSVHDSAPGVSQALADALDERPDLLFGPYGTGQATALARKTDRLVWNHGGAGDRLSNHAHVVNVLSPCSSYFTGAVELLHREIASLTVLHGETTFGREVAAGAERAATGRGLTVRRAGFAPGSAEEAVRNAPEAGAVMIAAGFADERAAARLLPERPWRACVLVGAGEENVLDEAREGLIGPTQWLADEAWEPDEGPDAGWFVRNYVAATGADPPYPAAQAFAAGVIASRCARDVGDLDDDALRAAASALTCTTMFGRFELDASGAQVGHQMLTVQWQDGRRRTVWPPERARGRRVRALRGHLHVPHTADLRIEAWAPTREGCVTEAVSGLVGSFADTTDVRPQRTDVLNVPPQPDPDLLVAVLDDVIYRLEVHGELVLDAEITTAPDGGLTAGLKLGDATKVTAIGAIPKAVSLHELRLTRDPMTDAWSCAVTIDV
;
A
#
# COMPACT_ATOMS: atom_id res chain seq x y z
N MET A 1 4.41 23.17 32.68
CA MET A 1 3.56 22.11 32.12
C MET A 1 4.35 20.81 32.18
N ARG A 2 3.76 19.75 32.71
CA ARG A 2 4.34 18.41 32.77
C ARG A 2 3.62 17.53 31.74
N ALA A 3 4.38 16.87 30.89
CA ALA A 3 3.86 15.94 29.90
C ALA A 3 4.46 14.56 30.15
N ALA A 4 3.66 13.52 29.94
CA ALA A 4 4.13 12.14 29.96
C ALA A 4 3.84 11.48 28.60
N LEU A 5 4.80 10.72 28.10
CA LEU A 5 4.65 9.86 26.94
C LEU A 5 4.79 8.41 27.36
N VAL A 6 3.75 7.61 27.16
CA VAL A 6 3.83 6.14 27.22
C VAL A 6 3.99 5.65 25.79
N THR A 7 5.06 4.93 25.46
CA THR A 7 5.32 4.50 24.06
C THR A 7 6.28 3.31 24.01
N PRO A 8 6.25 2.44 22.98
CA PRO A 8 7.20 1.34 22.89
C PRO A 8 8.62 1.86 22.63
N LEU A 9 9.54 1.65 23.58
CA LEU A 9 10.97 1.94 23.42
C LEU A 9 11.79 0.67 23.17
N SER A 10 11.16 -0.50 23.35
CA SER A 10 11.69 -1.82 23.07
C SER A 10 10.69 -2.69 22.28
N GLY A 11 11.19 -3.80 21.72
CA GLY A 11 10.39 -4.70 20.87
C GLY A 11 10.17 -4.22 19.42
N PRO A 12 9.24 -4.84 18.68
CA PRO A 12 9.09 -4.64 17.23
C PRO A 12 8.66 -3.23 16.79
N LEU A 13 8.08 -2.44 17.70
CA LEU A 13 7.60 -1.08 17.44
C LEU A 13 8.53 0.02 18.00
N ALA A 14 9.69 -0.38 18.53
CA ALA A 14 10.59 0.50 19.26
C ALA A 14 11.14 1.67 18.43
N GLU A 15 11.38 1.44 17.14
CA GLU A 15 11.87 2.49 16.22
C GLU A 15 10.87 3.65 16.14
N PHE A 16 9.59 3.34 15.94
CA PHE A 16 8.53 4.34 15.84
C PHE A 16 8.28 5.06 17.17
N GLY A 17 8.30 4.32 18.29
CA GLY A 17 8.13 4.94 19.60
C GLY A 17 9.31 5.85 19.98
N ARG A 18 10.55 5.48 19.64
CA ARG A 18 11.73 6.35 19.80
C ARG A 18 11.66 7.59 18.91
N ALA A 19 11.20 7.46 17.66
CA ALA A 19 11.01 8.59 16.77
C ALA A 19 9.97 9.58 17.32
N GLY A 20 8.82 9.07 17.80
CA GLY A 20 7.81 9.88 18.47
C GLY A 20 8.33 10.56 19.74
N ALA A 21 9.11 9.85 20.57
CA ALA A 21 9.72 10.43 21.76
C ALA A 21 10.73 11.54 21.44
N ALA A 22 11.55 11.37 20.40
CA ALA A 22 12.48 12.41 19.95
C ALA A 22 11.73 13.66 19.48
N ALA A 23 10.63 13.47 18.75
CA ALA A 23 9.79 14.56 18.26
C ALA A 23 9.06 15.31 19.38
N LEU A 24 8.48 14.60 20.35
CA LEU A 24 7.86 15.25 21.52
C LEU A 24 8.88 15.98 22.40
N ARG A 25 10.12 15.47 22.52
CA ARG A 25 11.21 16.22 23.17
C ARG A 25 11.54 17.51 22.42
N LEU A 26 11.53 17.47 21.08
CA LEU A 26 11.72 18.67 20.26
C LEU A 26 10.58 19.68 20.47
N TRP A 27 9.32 19.21 20.44
CA TRP A 27 8.16 20.03 20.75
C TRP A 27 8.28 20.67 22.14
N ALA A 28 8.56 19.90 23.19
CA ALA A 28 8.67 20.39 24.56
C ALA A 28 9.72 21.51 24.71
N ARG A 29 10.87 21.38 24.02
CA ARG A 29 11.88 22.46 23.96
C ARG A 29 11.38 23.70 23.23
N SER A 30 10.68 23.52 22.11
CA SER A 30 10.18 24.63 21.29
C SER A 30 9.01 25.39 21.92
N ALA A 31 8.13 24.71 22.65
CA ALA A 31 6.98 25.30 23.33
C ALA A 31 7.39 26.12 24.56
N GLY A 32 8.55 25.78 25.16
CA GLY A 32 9.07 26.40 26.38
C GLY A 32 8.32 25.95 27.64
N ARG A 33 9.05 25.75 28.74
CA ARG A 33 8.48 25.37 30.07
C ARG A 33 7.63 24.08 30.07
N VAL A 34 7.96 23.12 29.19
CA VAL A 34 7.41 21.76 29.20
C VAL A 34 8.47 20.79 29.68
N GLU A 35 8.17 20.06 30.75
CA GLU A 35 8.95 18.92 31.23
C GLU A 35 8.30 17.63 30.72
N LEU A 36 9.04 16.83 29.93
CA LEU A 36 8.55 15.61 29.31
C LEU A 36 9.22 14.39 29.93
N SER A 37 8.42 13.52 30.56
CA SER A 37 8.82 12.16 30.93
C SER A 37 8.42 11.16 29.84
N VAL A 38 9.21 10.09 29.69
CA VAL A 38 9.00 9.07 28.67
C VAL A 38 9.12 7.69 29.31
N HIS A 39 8.06 6.89 29.16
CA HIS A 39 7.88 5.59 29.80
C HIS A 39 7.76 4.48 28.75
N ASP A 40 8.60 3.44 28.84
CA ASP A 40 8.56 2.31 27.90
C ASP A 40 7.32 1.46 28.16
N SER A 41 6.46 1.29 27.15
CA SER A 41 5.25 0.49 27.25
C SER A 41 5.47 -1.02 27.23
N ALA A 42 6.71 -1.51 27.08
CA ALA A 42 7.01 -2.93 27.12
C ALA A 42 7.15 -3.48 28.57
N PRO A 43 6.74 -4.75 28.84
CA PRO A 43 6.08 -5.68 27.93
C PRO A 43 4.57 -5.41 27.75
N GLY A 44 4.02 -4.43 28.48
CA GLY A 44 2.65 -3.98 28.33
C GLY A 44 2.41 -2.64 29.02
N VAL A 45 1.40 -1.90 28.56
CA VAL A 45 1.17 -0.49 28.92
C VAL A 45 0.87 -0.22 30.40
N SER A 46 0.50 -1.25 31.18
CA SER A 46 -0.07 -1.04 32.53
C SER A 46 0.91 -0.41 33.50
N GLN A 47 2.15 -0.91 33.57
CA GLN A 47 3.15 -0.39 34.50
C GLN A 47 3.61 1.00 34.08
N ALA A 48 3.94 1.16 32.80
CA ALA A 48 4.36 2.44 32.22
C ALA A 48 3.31 3.54 32.40
N LEU A 49 2.02 3.19 32.28
CA LEU A 49 0.92 4.12 32.55
C LEU A 49 0.84 4.47 34.04
N ALA A 50 0.98 3.50 34.94
CA ALA A 50 0.97 3.77 36.38
C ALA A 50 2.10 4.73 36.77
N ASP A 51 3.33 4.45 36.32
CA ASP A 51 4.50 5.28 36.58
C ASP A 51 4.32 6.69 36.00
N ALA A 52 3.77 6.80 34.78
CA ALA A 52 3.44 8.07 34.18
C ALA A 52 2.38 8.86 34.99
N LEU A 53 1.35 8.20 35.51
CA LEU A 53 0.28 8.86 36.27
C LEU A 53 0.74 9.29 37.67
N ASP A 54 1.68 8.58 38.28
CA ASP A 54 2.27 8.92 39.58
C ASP A 54 3.00 10.28 39.54
N GLU A 55 3.54 10.66 38.38
CA GLU A 55 4.16 11.97 38.14
C GLU A 55 3.13 13.12 38.00
N ARG A 56 1.83 12.80 37.95
CA ARG A 56 0.70 13.74 37.78
C ARG A 56 0.87 14.65 36.56
N PRO A 57 0.96 14.11 35.33
CA PRO A 57 1.16 14.89 34.13
C PRO A 57 -0.08 15.71 33.79
N ASP A 58 0.17 16.92 33.30
CA ASP A 58 -0.87 17.80 32.74
C ASP A 58 -1.33 17.25 31.38
N LEU A 59 -0.42 16.65 30.59
CA LEU A 59 -0.71 16.06 29.27
C LEU A 59 -0.20 14.62 29.19
N LEU A 60 -1.02 13.70 28.67
CA LEU A 60 -0.65 12.31 28.42
C LEU A 60 -0.67 11.99 26.91
N PHE A 61 0.45 11.50 26.38
CA PHE A 61 0.63 11.20 24.96
C PHE A 61 0.82 9.70 24.69
N GLY A 62 0.46 9.31 23.47
CA GLY A 62 0.78 7.99 22.91
C GLY A 62 -0.17 6.89 23.36
N PRO A 63 0.23 5.62 23.26
CA PRO A 63 1.45 5.08 22.64
C PRO A 63 1.34 4.92 21.12
N TYR A 64 2.48 4.65 20.48
CA TYR A 64 2.47 4.15 19.11
C TYR A 64 1.99 2.70 19.02
N GLY A 65 1.11 2.43 18.06
CA GLY A 65 0.51 1.12 17.78
C GLY A 65 -0.91 0.97 18.31
N THR A 66 -1.85 0.61 17.42
CA THR A 66 -3.29 0.48 17.71
C THR A 66 -3.59 -0.41 18.91
N GLY A 67 -2.92 -1.56 19.04
CA GLY A 67 -3.15 -2.49 20.15
C GLY A 67 -2.76 -1.88 21.50
N GLN A 68 -1.62 -1.20 21.57
CA GLN A 68 -1.16 -0.55 22.80
C GLN A 68 -2.01 0.66 23.15
N ALA A 69 -2.39 1.47 22.17
CA ALA A 69 -3.26 2.63 22.39
C ALA A 69 -4.64 2.23 22.89
N THR A 70 -5.21 1.16 22.33
CA THR A 70 -6.48 0.61 22.82
C THR A 70 -6.35 0.09 24.26
N ALA A 71 -5.23 -0.56 24.58
CA ALA A 71 -4.98 -1.06 25.93
C ALA A 71 -4.81 0.07 26.95
N LEU A 72 -4.13 1.16 26.56
CA LEU A 72 -3.94 2.34 27.41
C LEU A 72 -5.25 3.09 27.64
N ALA A 73 -6.02 3.35 26.56
CA ALA A 73 -7.32 4.05 26.64
C ALA A 73 -8.34 3.34 27.54
N ARG A 74 -8.24 2.01 27.70
CA ARG A 74 -9.11 1.23 28.61
C ARG A 74 -8.69 1.29 30.08
N LYS A 75 -7.52 1.84 30.40
CA LYS A 75 -6.89 1.78 31.73
C LYS A 75 -6.77 3.14 32.41
N THR A 76 -7.14 4.21 31.72
CA THR A 76 -7.10 5.57 32.25
C THR A 76 -8.36 6.30 31.83
N ASP A 77 -8.78 7.25 32.65
CA ASP A 77 -9.81 8.24 32.33
C ASP A 77 -9.17 9.61 32.00
N ARG A 78 -7.83 9.73 32.08
CA ARG A 78 -7.10 10.96 31.70
C ARG A 78 -7.21 11.19 30.19
N LEU A 79 -7.22 12.45 29.78
CA LEU A 79 -7.17 12.84 28.37
C LEU A 79 -5.89 12.30 27.71
N VAL A 80 -6.05 11.51 26.65
CA VAL A 80 -4.95 10.94 25.87
C VAL A 80 -4.86 11.62 24.51
N TRP A 81 -3.72 12.23 24.23
CA TRP A 81 -3.33 12.73 22.92
C TRP A 81 -2.77 11.60 22.08
N ASN A 82 -3.65 10.91 21.36
CA ASN A 82 -3.31 9.75 20.55
C ASN A 82 -2.64 10.18 19.23
N HIS A 83 -1.36 9.87 19.12
CA HIS A 83 -0.53 10.19 17.96
C HIS A 83 -0.03 8.95 17.20
N GLY A 84 -0.48 7.74 17.55
CA GLY A 84 0.11 6.52 16.98
C GLY A 84 -0.76 5.26 17.01
N GLY A 85 -1.93 5.30 17.64
CA GLY A 85 -2.96 4.28 17.48
C GLY A 85 -3.94 4.67 16.38
N ALA A 86 -3.92 4.00 15.23
CA ALA A 86 -4.81 4.35 14.13
C ALA A 86 -6.17 3.64 14.19
N GLY A 87 -6.42 2.77 15.17
CA GLY A 87 -7.65 1.97 15.24
C GLY A 87 -8.90 2.83 15.36
N ASP A 88 -9.89 2.56 14.52
CA ASP A 88 -11.13 3.34 14.43
C ASP A 88 -11.86 3.41 15.78
N ARG A 89 -11.81 2.32 16.55
CA ARG A 89 -12.45 2.20 17.87
C ARG A 89 -11.87 3.12 18.94
N LEU A 90 -10.73 3.77 18.71
CA LEU A 90 -10.19 4.75 19.64
C LEU A 90 -11.08 5.99 19.74
N SER A 91 -11.86 6.31 18.69
CA SER A 91 -12.88 7.36 18.74
C SER A 91 -14.01 7.05 19.75
N ASN A 92 -14.27 5.78 20.06
CA ASN A 92 -15.29 5.40 21.05
C ASN A 92 -14.92 5.79 22.49
N HIS A 93 -13.66 6.19 22.73
CA HIS A 93 -13.20 6.63 24.04
C HIS A 93 -13.29 8.16 24.10
N ALA A 94 -14.23 8.68 24.90
CA ALA A 94 -14.50 10.11 25.00
C ALA A 94 -13.27 10.93 25.43
N HIS A 95 -12.34 10.33 26.19
CA HIS A 95 -11.09 10.91 26.65
C HIS A 95 -9.92 10.74 25.69
N VAL A 96 -10.13 10.32 24.45
CA VAL A 96 -9.06 10.21 23.44
C VAL A 96 -9.22 11.28 22.36
N VAL A 97 -8.15 12.02 22.10
CA VAL A 97 -8.03 12.96 20.97
C VAL A 97 -7.16 12.31 19.90
N ASN A 98 -7.76 12.01 18.75
CA ASN A 98 -7.10 11.35 17.63
C ASN A 98 -6.45 12.38 16.69
N VAL A 99 -5.12 12.38 16.61
CA VAL A 99 -4.37 13.32 15.75
C VAL A 99 -4.21 12.80 14.32
N LEU A 100 -4.13 11.49 14.17
CA LEU A 100 -3.89 10.79 12.91
C LEU A 100 -5.17 10.27 12.24
N SER A 101 -5.14 10.08 10.92
CA SER A 101 -6.24 9.45 10.19
C SER A 101 -6.52 8.02 10.69
N PRO A 102 -7.78 7.59 10.73
CA PRO A 102 -8.15 6.24 11.16
C PRO A 102 -7.70 5.18 10.14
N CYS A 103 -7.40 3.98 10.62
CA CYS A 103 -6.82 2.91 9.83
C CYS A 103 -7.78 2.40 8.74
N SER A 104 -9.10 2.51 8.94
CA SER A 104 -10.07 2.19 7.88
C SER A 104 -9.98 3.10 6.65
N SER A 105 -9.35 4.27 6.75
CA SER A 105 -9.15 5.18 5.61
C SER A 105 -7.88 4.88 4.79
N TYR A 106 -7.00 3.99 5.28
CA TYR A 106 -5.66 3.82 4.71
C TYR A 106 -5.68 3.47 3.23
N PHE A 107 -6.55 2.56 2.80
CA PHE A 107 -6.63 2.17 1.39
C PHE A 107 -7.64 2.97 0.56
N THR A 108 -8.32 3.96 1.12
CA THR A 108 -9.30 4.78 0.38
C THR A 108 -8.67 5.44 -0.83
N GLY A 109 -7.50 6.10 -0.68
CA GLY A 109 -6.83 6.75 -1.80
C GLY A 109 -6.40 5.78 -2.91
N ALA A 110 -5.96 4.57 -2.55
CA ALA A 110 -5.63 3.53 -3.51
C ALA A 110 -6.88 2.98 -4.24
N VAL A 111 -8.02 2.86 -3.56
CA VAL A 111 -9.30 2.53 -4.20
C VAL A 111 -9.69 3.63 -5.19
N GLU A 112 -9.64 4.90 -4.78
CA GLU A 112 -9.93 6.04 -5.66
C GLU A 112 -9.04 6.07 -6.91
N LEU A 113 -7.77 5.68 -6.75
CA LEU A 113 -6.81 5.61 -7.84
C LEU A 113 -7.10 4.46 -8.83
N LEU A 114 -7.66 3.34 -8.36
CA LEU A 114 -7.75 2.10 -9.13
C LEU A 114 -9.16 1.77 -9.61
N HIS A 115 -10.22 2.35 -9.03
CA HIS A 115 -11.59 1.86 -9.22
C HIS A 115 -12.12 1.92 -10.67
N ARG A 116 -11.48 2.70 -11.55
CA ARG A 116 -11.84 2.77 -12.97
C ARG A 116 -11.05 1.80 -13.85
N GLU A 117 -10.03 1.17 -13.28
CA GLU A 117 -9.09 0.28 -13.98
C GLU A 117 -9.25 -1.19 -13.55
N ILE A 118 -9.98 -1.48 -12.49
CA ILE A 118 -10.20 -2.84 -12.02
C ILE A 118 -11.68 -3.10 -11.84
N ALA A 119 -12.11 -4.35 -12.02
CA ALA A 119 -13.48 -4.79 -11.71
C ALA A 119 -13.56 -5.53 -10.36
N SER A 120 -12.46 -6.13 -9.94
CA SER A 120 -12.37 -6.94 -8.71
C SER A 120 -11.11 -6.63 -7.91
N LEU A 121 -11.21 -6.81 -6.59
CA LEU A 121 -10.15 -6.54 -5.62
C LEU A 121 -10.05 -7.67 -4.60
N THR A 122 -8.83 -8.18 -4.40
CA THR A 122 -8.53 -9.08 -3.28
C THR A 122 -7.92 -8.27 -2.12
N VAL A 123 -8.45 -8.41 -0.91
CA VAL A 123 -7.94 -7.77 0.31
C VAL A 123 -7.47 -8.84 1.28
N LEU A 124 -6.15 -8.94 1.46
CA LEU A 124 -5.53 -9.86 2.41
C LEU A 124 -5.18 -9.12 3.70
N HIS A 125 -5.40 -9.74 4.85
CA HIS A 125 -5.04 -9.13 6.11
C HIS A 125 -4.52 -10.10 7.16
N GLY A 126 -3.59 -9.62 7.98
CA GLY A 126 -3.21 -10.33 9.19
C GLY A 126 -4.36 -10.34 10.22
N GLU A 127 -4.20 -11.16 11.25
CA GLU A 127 -5.22 -11.34 12.30
C GLU A 127 -5.29 -10.24 13.36
N THR A 128 -4.48 -9.19 13.23
CA THR A 128 -4.48 -8.06 14.16
C THR A 128 -5.72 -7.19 14.00
N THR A 129 -6.14 -6.49 15.06
CA THR A 129 -7.24 -5.50 14.98
C THR A 129 -6.98 -4.47 13.89
N PHE A 130 -5.73 -3.98 13.80
CA PHE A 130 -5.30 -3.05 12.75
C PHE A 130 -5.53 -3.61 11.35
N GLY A 131 -5.00 -4.80 11.03
CA GLY A 131 -5.15 -5.41 9.72
C GLY A 131 -6.62 -5.64 9.35
N ARG A 132 -7.44 -6.09 10.31
CA ARG A 132 -8.88 -6.29 10.10
C ARG A 132 -9.64 -4.99 9.83
N GLU A 133 -9.32 -3.90 10.55
CA GLU A 133 -9.98 -2.60 10.37
C GLU A 133 -9.57 -1.91 9.06
N VAL A 134 -8.28 -1.97 8.68
CA VAL A 134 -7.81 -1.53 7.35
C VAL A 134 -8.53 -2.28 6.24
N ALA A 135 -8.60 -3.62 6.34
CA ALA A 135 -9.24 -4.45 5.33
C ALA A 135 -10.75 -4.20 5.22
N ALA A 136 -11.43 -4.01 6.35
CA ALA A 136 -12.85 -3.65 6.36
C ALA A 136 -13.09 -2.25 5.77
N GLY A 137 -12.19 -1.30 6.00
CA GLY A 137 -12.22 0.02 5.38
C GLY A 137 -12.06 -0.03 3.86
N ALA A 138 -11.07 -0.80 3.39
CA ALA A 138 -10.82 -1.04 1.97
C ALA A 138 -12.03 -1.68 1.28
N GLU A 139 -12.63 -2.71 1.90
CA GLU A 139 -13.83 -3.38 1.39
C GLU A 139 -15.02 -2.41 1.25
N ARG A 140 -15.25 -1.55 2.25
CA ARG A 140 -16.29 -0.51 2.19
C ARG A 140 -16.03 0.49 1.06
N ALA A 141 -14.82 1.02 0.97
CA ALA A 141 -14.45 1.99 -0.07
C ALA A 141 -14.59 1.39 -1.47
N ALA A 142 -14.07 0.17 -1.68
CA ALA A 142 -14.10 -0.52 -2.97
C ALA A 142 -15.52 -0.90 -3.40
N THR A 143 -16.33 -1.44 -2.49
CA THR A 143 -17.75 -1.77 -2.76
C THR A 143 -18.54 -0.51 -3.09
N GLY A 144 -18.29 0.60 -2.39
CA GLY A 144 -18.90 1.90 -2.69
C GLY A 144 -18.55 2.45 -4.08
N ARG A 145 -17.46 1.96 -4.70
CA ARG A 145 -17.06 2.27 -6.08
C ARG A 145 -17.47 1.20 -7.10
N GLY A 146 -18.26 0.21 -6.70
CA GLY A 146 -18.79 -0.84 -7.59
C GLY A 146 -17.83 -2.00 -7.86
N LEU A 147 -16.75 -2.14 -7.08
CA LEU A 147 -15.82 -3.26 -7.22
C LEU A 147 -16.32 -4.52 -6.53
N THR A 148 -16.05 -5.69 -7.13
CA THR A 148 -16.24 -6.97 -6.44
C THR A 148 -15.07 -7.23 -5.50
N VAL A 149 -15.33 -7.33 -4.19
CA VAL A 149 -14.26 -7.49 -3.19
C VAL A 149 -14.25 -8.91 -2.63
N ARG A 150 -13.06 -9.53 -2.57
CA ARG A 150 -12.82 -10.72 -1.77
C ARG A 150 -11.86 -10.39 -0.64
N ARG A 151 -12.34 -10.49 0.60
CA ARG A 151 -11.52 -10.33 1.80
C ARG A 151 -11.12 -11.68 2.39
N ALA A 152 -9.85 -11.84 2.74
CA ALA A 152 -9.34 -13.04 3.39
C ALA A 152 -8.32 -12.69 4.48
N GLY A 153 -8.44 -13.34 5.64
CA GLY A 153 -7.47 -13.24 6.73
C GLY A 153 -6.44 -14.37 6.64
N PHE A 154 -5.23 -14.14 7.16
CA PHE A 154 -4.20 -15.17 7.27
C PHE A 154 -3.44 -15.08 8.61
N ALA A 155 -2.97 -16.23 9.09
CA ALA A 155 -2.19 -16.34 10.32
C ALA A 155 -0.80 -15.70 10.17
N PRO A 156 -0.20 -15.16 11.24
CA PRO A 156 1.16 -14.62 11.19
C PRO A 156 2.17 -15.62 10.61
N GLY A 157 2.98 -15.19 9.64
CA GLY A 157 3.93 -16.03 8.93
C GLY A 157 3.37 -16.76 7.69
N SER A 158 2.07 -16.65 7.41
CA SER A 158 1.41 -17.32 6.28
C SER A 158 1.12 -16.40 5.08
N ALA A 159 1.77 -15.22 5.00
CA ALA A 159 1.50 -14.24 3.96
C ALA A 159 1.77 -14.75 2.54
N GLU A 160 2.85 -15.53 2.35
CA GLU A 160 3.18 -16.09 1.06
C GLU A 160 2.14 -17.10 0.56
N GLU A 161 1.67 -17.97 1.45
CA GLU A 161 0.61 -18.92 1.16
C GLU A 161 -0.69 -18.19 0.81
N ALA A 162 -1.01 -17.12 1.56
CA ALA A 162 -2.17 -16.28 1.28
C ALA A 162 -2.08 -15.61 -0.10
N VAL A 163 -0.90 -15.16 -0.52
CA VAL A 163 -0.67 -14.57 -1.85
C VAL A 163 -0.78 -15.62 -2.97
N ARG A 164 -0.22 -16.82 -2.78
CA ARG A 164 -0.30 -17.92 -3.77
C ARG A 164 -1.75 -18.40 -3.97
N ASN A 165 -2.50 -18.51 -2.87
CA ASN A 165 -3.88 -19.00 -2.87
C ASN A 165 -4.91 -17.88 -3.12
N ALA A 166 -4.47 -16.63 -3.24
CA ALA A 166 -5.37 -15.51 -3.49
C ALA A 166 -6.02 -15.66 -4.88
N PRO A 167 -7.35 -15.48 -4.97
CA PRO A 167 -8.05 -15.58 -6.24
C PRO A 167 -7.59 -14.47 -7.20
N GLU A 168 -7.77 -14.73 -8.49
CA GLU A 168 -7.54 -13.73 -9.52
C GLU A 168 -8.42 -12.49 -9.30
N ALA A 169 -7.78 -11.33 -9.41
CA ALA A 169 -8.42 -10.04 -9.23
C ALA A 169 -7.68 -8.97 -10.06
N GLY A 170 -8.29 -7.80 -10.25
CA GLY A 170 -7.59 -6.70 -10.91
C GLY A 170 -6.48 -6.10 -10.05
N ALA A 171 -6.58 -6.18 -8.72
CA ALA A 171 -5.54 -5.72 -7.79
C ALA A 171 -5.59 -6.48 -6.46
N VAL A 172 -4.50 -6.40 -5.70
CA VAL A 172 -4.42 -6.88 -4.32
C VAL A 172 -4.13 -5.72 -3.36
N MET A 173 -4.73 -5.76 -2.17
CA MET A 173 -4.39 -4.89 -1.05
C MET A 173 -4.05 -5.74 0.18
N ILE A 174 -2.91 -5.49 0.83
CA ILE A 174 -2.42 -6.29 1.95
C ILE A 174 -2.16 -5.40 3.17
N ALA A 175 -2.78 -5.74 4.30
CA ALA A 175 -2.56 -5.08 5.59
C ALA A 175 -2.20 -6.10 6.67
N ALA A 176 -0.91 -6.21 6.98
CA ALA A 176 -0.39 -7.20 7.92
C ALA A 176 0.84 -6.69 8.69
N GLY A 177 1.47 -7.57 9.48
CA GLY A 177 2.74 -7.23 10.13
C GLY A 177 3.84 -7.05 9.09
N PHE A 178 4.86 -6.24 9.40
CA PHE A 178 5.93 -5.93 8.43
C PHE A 178 6.70 -7.16 7.93
N ALA A 179 6.84 -8.21 8.75
CA ALA A 179 7.45 -9.46 8.31
C ALA A 179 6.61 -10.16 7.23
N ASP A 180 5.29 -10.20 7.44
CA ASP A 180 4.33 -10.77 6.49
C ASP A 180 4.26 -9.96 5.20
N GLU A 181 4.24 -8.62 5.29
CA GLU A 181 4.21 -7.76 4.11
C GLU A 181 5.49 -7.84 3.27
N ARG A 182 6.67 -7.96 3.91
CA ARG A 182 7.93 -8.24 3.19
C ARG A 182 7.91 -9.59 2.49
N ALA A 183 7.37 -10.62 3.15
CA ALA A 183 7.26 -11.95 2.55
C ALA A 183 6.29 -11.95 1.36
N ALA A 184 5.13 -11.30 1.51
CA ALA A 184 4.17 -11.11 0.43
C ALA A 184 4.78 -10.35 -0.75
N ALA A 185 5.49 -9.23 -0.50
CA ALA A 185 6.07 -8.36 -1.52
C ALA A 185 6.93 -9.11 -2.56
N ARG A 186 7.66 -10.15 -2.13
CA ARG A 186 8.54 -10.95 -2.99
C ARG A 186 7.79 -11.76 -4.05
N LEU A 187 6.52 -12.09 -3.81
CA LEU A 187 5.70 -12.91 -4.71
C LEU A 187 4.78 -12.06 -5.60
N LEU A 188 4.55 -10.80 -5.28
CA LEU A 188 3.64 -9.93 -6.02
C LEU A 188 3.98 -9.80 -7.50
N PRO A 189 5.27 -9.70 -7.92
CA PRO A 189 5.63 -9.61 -9.34
C PRO A 189 5.29 -10.86 -10.17
N GLU A 190 5.03 -12.00 -9.52
CA GLU A 190 4.66 -13.27 -10.18
C GLU A 190 3.14 -13.41 -10.36
N ARG A 191 2.35 -12.43 -9.91
CA ARG A 191 0.89 -12.48 -9.93
C ARG A 191 0.32 -11.53 -10.98
N PRO A 192 -0.81 -11.86 -11.63
CA PRO A 192 -1.40 -11.06 -12.71
C PRO A 192 -2.13 -9.79 -12.23
N TRP A 193 -1.75 -9.22 -11.08
CA TRP A 193 -2.40 -8.05 -10.49
C TRP A 193 -1.93 -6.76 -11.16
N ARG A 194 -2.86 -5.90 -11.61
CA ARG A 194 -2.54 -4.60 -12.24
C ARG A 194 -1.92 -3.61 -11.26
N ALA A 195 -2.19 -3.80 -9.98
CA ALA A 195 -1.65 -3.02 -8.89
C ALA A 195 -1.58 -3.86 -7.61
N CYS A 196 -0.52 -3.64 -6.84
CA CYS A 196 -0.38 -4.23 -5.52
C CYS A 196 -0.21 -3.11 -4.49
N VAL A 197 -1.07 -3.13 -3.47
CA VAL A 197 -1.10 -2.11 -2.42
C VAL A 197 -0.74 -2.77 -1.08
N LEU A 198 0.20 -2.18 -0.36
CA LEU A 198 0.67 -2.67 0.93
C LEU A 198 0.71 -1.51 1.91
N VAL A 199 0.32 -1.72 3.18
CA VAL A 199 0.47 -0.68 4.20
C VAL A 199 1.93 -0.29 4.34
N GLY A 200 2.81 -1.28 4.41
CA GLY A 200 4.26 -1.14 4.51
C GLY A 200 4.91 -0.49 3.29
N ALA A 201 4.27 -0.47 2.12
CA ALA A 201 4.79 0.28 0.97
C ALA A 201 4.70 1.80 1.17
N GLY A 202 3.90 2.27 2.13
CA GLY A 202 3.88 3.67 2.55
C GLY A 202 5.11 4.09 3.34
N GLU A 203 5.88 3.13 3.86
CA GLU A 203 6.98 3.34 4.78
C GLU A 203 8.35 3.14 4.12
N GLU A 204 9.28 4.08 4.34
CA GLU A 204 10.59 4.09 3.68
C GLU A 204 11.41 2.80 3.92
N ASN A 205 11.37 2.29 5.15
CA ASN A 205 12.28 1.26 5.65
C ASN A 205 11.59 -0.10 5.91
N VAL A 206 10.33 -0.28 5.51
CA VAL A 206 9.60 -1.52 5.79
C VAL A 206 9.84 -2.59 4.73
N LEU A 207 9.76 -2.20 3.46
CA LEU A 207 9.99 -3.08 2.31
C LEU A 207 11.44 -2.98 1.83
N ASP A 208 11.99 -4.12 1.41
CA ASP A 208 13.35 -4.25 0.88
C ASP A 208 13.40 -3.89 -0.62
N GLU A 209 14.28 -4.52 -1.40
CA GLU A 209 14.46 -4.24 -2.83
C GLU A 209 13.20 -4.52 -3.66
N ALA A 210 12.28 -5.38 -3.20
CA ALA A 210 11.04 -5.74 -3.90
C ALA A 210 9.91 -4.70 -3.75
N ARG A 211 10.26 -3.40 -3.73
CA ARG A 211 9.30 -2.30 -3.48
C ARG A 211 8.86 -1.53 -4.71
N GLU A 212 9.63 -1.57 -5.80
CA GLU A 212 9.36 -0.79 -7.01
C GLU A 212 7.97 -1.09 -7.58
N GLY A 213 7.21 -0.04 -7.93
CA GLY A 213 5.85 -0.15 -8.44
C GLY A 213 4.77 -0.42 -7.38
N LEU A 214 5.14 -0.81 -6.15
CA LEU A 214 4.18 -1.01 -5.07
C LEU A 214 3.57 0.32 -4.61
N ILE A 215 2.29 0.27 -4.26
CA ILE A 215 1.50 1.41 -3.81
C ILE A 215 1.30 1.29 -2.30
N GLY A 216 1.38 2.39 -1.58
CA GLY A 216 1.12 2.38 -0.14
C GLY A 216 0.54 3.69 0.37
N PRO A 217 -0.18 3.63 1.50
CA PRO A 217 -0.69 4.82 2.17
C PRO A 217 0.36 5.39 3.11
N THR A 218 0.54 6.72 3.13
CA THR A 218 1.41 7.40 4.10
C THR A 218 0.66 8.52 4.80
N GLN A 219 0.87 8.64 6.11
CA GLN A 219 0.31 9.71 6.93
C GLN A 219 1.02 11.04 6.67
N TRP A 220 2.28 11.04 6.21
CA TRP A 220 3.02 12.28 6.05
C TRP A 220 4.23 12.15 5.13
N LEU A 221 4.50 13.20 4.35
CA LEU A 221 5.73 13.44 3.61
C LEU A 221 6.12 14.90 3.78
N ALA A 222 7.37 15.16 4.17
CA ALA A 222 7.85 16.52 4.41
C ALA A 222 7.69 17.44 3.19
N ASP A 223 8.00 16.93 2.00
CA ASP A 223 7.98 17.70 0.75
C ASP A 223 6.55 18.02 0.24
N GLU A 224 5.52 17.41 0.84
CA GLU A 224 4.11 17.63 0.49
C GLU A 224 3.29 18.19 1.67
N ALA A 225 3.98 18.63 2.72
CA ALA A 225 3.33 19.21 3.89
C ALA A 225 2.60 20.52 3.54
N TRP A 226 1.48 20.74 4.20
CA TRP A 226 0.71 21.97 4.07
C TRP A 226 1.43 23.11 4.80
N GLU A 227 1.23 24.34 4.32
CA GLU A 227 1.60 25.52 5.08
C GLU A 227 0.76 25.56 6.36
N PRO A 228 1.37 25.54 7.56
CA PRO A 228 0.62 25.51 8.79
C PRO A 228 0.03 26.88 9.13
N ASP A 229 -1.17 26.90 9.71
CA ASP A 229 -1.69 28.04 10.46
C ASP A 229 -1.38 27.92 11.97
N GLU A 230 -0.90 26.74 12.41
CA GLU A 230 -0.55 26.45 13.79
C GLU A 230 0.77 25.67 13.88
N GLY A 231 1.70 26.20 14.68
CA GLY A 231 3.04 25.64 14.86
C GLY A 231 4.01 25.95 13.71
N PRO A 232 5.23 25.41 13.78
CA PRO A 232 6.25 25.62 12.76
C PRO A 232 5.97 24.81 11.48
N ASP A 233 6.55 25.26 10.36
CA ASP A 233 6.50 24.56 9.06
C ASP A 233 7.31 23.24 9.05
N ALA A 234 7.06 22.42 8.02
CA ALA A 234 7.73 21.13 7.86
C ALA A 234 9.25 21.26 7.67
N GLY A 235 9.71 22.31 7.01
CA GLY A 235 11.14 22.58 6.82
C GLY A 235 11.83 22.87 8.15
N TRP A 236 11.21 23.65 9.03
CA TRP A 236 11.68 23.87 10.38
C TRP A 236 11.71 22.57 11.17
N PHE A 237 10.64 21.77 11.10
CA PHE A 237 10.56 20.50 11.83
C PHE A 237 11.66 19.54 11.40
N VAL A 238 11.82 19.31 10.08
CA VAL A 238 12.88 18.45 9.52
C VAL A 238 14.26 18.91 9.96
N ARG A 239 14.60 20.20 9.78
CA ARG A 239 15.92 20.72 10.17
C ARG A 239 16.24 20.48 11.65
N ASN A 240 15.28 20.75 12.53
CA ASN A 240 15.49 20.62 13.97
C ASN A 240 15.46 19.16 14.44
N TYR A 241 14.68 18.31 13.79
CA TYR A 241 14.65 16.87 14.08
C TYR A 241 15.97 16.21 13.65
N VAL A 242 16.46 16.52 12.45
CA VAL A 242 17.77 16.06 11.95
C VAL A 242 18.89 16.55 12.87
N ALA A 243 18.87 17.82 13.28
CA ALA A 243 19.87 18.35 14.21
C ALA A 243 19.87 17.62 15.57
N ALA A 244 18.72 17.13 16.02
CA ALA A 244 18.58 16.43 17.30
C ALA A 244 18.87 14.92 17.23
N THR A 245 18.72 14.29 16.07
CA THR A 245 18.73 12.82 15.95
C THR A 245 19.72 12.27 14.92
N GLY A 246 20.18 13.11 13.99
CA GLY A 246 21.04 12.70 12.87
C GLY A 246 20.31 12.00 11.71
N ALA A 247 18.99 11.92 11.73
CA ALA A 247 18.19 11.25 10.69
C ALA A 247 16.95 12.06 10.32
N ASP A 248 16.43 11.85 9.11
CA ASP A 248 15.16 12.45 8.68
C ASP A 248 13.98 11.94 9.52
N PRO A 249 12.98 12.80 9.82
CA PRO A 249 11.84 12.40 10.61
C PRO A 249 10.93 11.43 9.83
N PRO A 250 10.62 10.23 10.37
CA PRO A 250 9.56 9.40 9.82
C PRO A 250 8.18 9.97 10.22
N TYR A 251 7.12 9.51 9.56
CA TYR A 251 5.76 10.02 9.85
C TYR A 251 5.34 9.92 11.33
N PRO A 252 5.77 8.93 12.17
CA PRO A 252 5.35 8.89 13.57
C PRO A 252 6.00 10.00 14.40
N ALA A 253 7.17 10.49 13.99
CA ALA A 253 7.78 11.67 14.57
C ALA A 253 6.93 12.91 14.25
N ALA A 254 6.51 13.08 13.00
CA ALA A 254 5.64 14.18 12.59
C ALA A 254 4.31 14.15 13.36
N GLN A 255 3.65 12.98 13.46
CA GLN A 255 2.42 12.80 14.23
C GLN A 255 2.57 13.20 15.70
N ALA A 256 3.64 12.73 16.35
CA ALA A 256 3.89 13.02 17.75
C ALA A 256 4.19 14.51 17.98
N PHE A 257 4.95 15.16 17.09
CA PHE A 257 5.18 16.60 17.15
C PHE A 257 3.88 17.39 16.97
N ALA A 258 3.05 17.03 15.99
CA ALA A 258 1.76 17.65 15.76
C ALA A 258 0.82 17.50 16.96
N ALA A 259 0.81 16.35 17.64
CA ALA A 259 0.05 16.16 18.86
C ALA A 259 0.44 17.17 19.94
N GLY A 260 1.73 17.41 20.13
CA GLY A 260 2.21 18.45 21.05
C GLY A 260 1.76 19.86 20.65
N VAL A 261 1.86 20.20 19.36
CA VAL A 261 1.41 21.50 18.81
C VAL A 261 -0.09 21.71 19.05
N ILE A 262 -0.92 20.72 18.73
CA ILE A 262 -2.38 20.77 18.92
C ILE A 262 -2.73 20.87 20.40
N ALA A 263 -2.07 20.10 21.27
CA ALA A 263 -2.28 20.17 22.71
C ALA A 263 -1.92 21.56 23.28
N SER A 264 -0.82 22.15 22.80
CA SER A 264 -0.41 23.50 23.17
C SER A 264 -1.42 24.54 22.71
N ARG A 265 -1.98 24.38 21.50
CA ARG A 265 -3.03 25.26 20.99
C ARG A 265 -4.29 25.18 21.86
N CYS A 266 -4.77 23.97 22.16
CA CYS A 266 -5.93 23.79 23.04
C CYS A 266 -5.72 24.43 24.41
N ALA A 267 -4.56 24.22 25.03
CA ALA A 267 -4.22 24.82 26.33
C ALA A 267 -4.18 26.35 26.28
N ARG A 268 -3.70 26.96 25.19
CA ARG A 268 -3.73 28.41 25.01
C ARG A 268 -5.14 28.95 24.85
N ASP A 269 -5.99 28.25 24.10
CA ASP A 269 -7.36 28.70 23.81
C ASP A 269 -8.23 28.68 25.07
N VAL A 270 -8.06 27.69 25.96
CA VAL A 270 -8.84 27.59 27.21
C VAL A 270 -8.16 28.25 28.41
N GLY A 271 -6.84 28.48 28.35
CA GLY A 271 -6.07 29.05 29.46
C GLY A 271 -5.94 28.11 30.67
N ASP A 272 -6.15 26.81 30.46
CA ASP A 272 -6.17 25.76 31.49
C ASP A 272 -5.55 24.46 30.93
N LEU A 273 -5.26 23.50 31.81
CA LEU A 273 -4.73 22.18 31.53
C LEU A 273 -5.63 21.06 32.06
N ASP A 274 -6.87 21.38 32.44
CA ASP A 274 -7.90 20.41 32.77
C ASP A 274 -8.30 19.55 31.56
N ASP A 275 -8.51 18.26 31.79
CA ASP A 275 -8.76 17.28 30.73
C ASP A 275 -10.06 17.57 29.97
N ASP A 276 -11.14 17.94 30.67
CA ASP A 276 -12.43 18.20 30.06
C ASP A 276 -12.38 19.50 29.23
N ALA A 277 -11.71 20.53 29.77
CA ALA A 277 -11.48 21.78 29.05
C ALA A 277 -10.66 21.58 27.76
N LEU A 278 -9.54 20.84 27.86
CA LEU A 278 -8.69 20.51 26.72
C LEU A 278 -9.43 19.64 25.68
N ARG A 279 -10.23 18.68 26.14
CA ARG A 279 -11.03 17.81 25.27
C ARG A 279 -12.09 18.60 24.52
N ALA A 280 -12.79 19.51 25.19
CA ALA A 280 -13.79 20.39 24.57
C ALA A 280 -13.15 21.33 23.54
N ALA A 281 -11.97 21.89 23.84
CA ALA A 281 -11.21 22.69 22.89
C ALA A 281 -10.82 21.87 21.65
N ALA A 282 -10.30 20.66 21.83
CA ALA A 282 -9.93 19.78 20.73
C ALA A 282 -11.14 19.40 19.84
N SER A 283 -12.34 19.23 20.41
CA SER A 283 -13.58 19.01 19.64
C SER A 283 -13.96 20.19 18.75
N ALA A 284 -13.70 21.41 19.20
CA ALA A 284 -14.08 22.64 18.48
C ALA A 284 -12.98 23.17 17.55
N LEU A 285 -11.77 22.62 17.67
CA LEU A 285 -10.61 23.11 16.95
C LEU A 285 -10.59 22.62 15.50
N THR A 286 -10.40 23.57 14.59
CA THR A 286 -9.93 23.32 13.22
C THR A 286 -8.64 24.11 13.04
N CYS A 287 -7.55 23.43 12.69
CA CYS A 287 -6.28 24.07 12.37
C CYS A 287 -5.48 23.21 11.39
N THR A 288 -4.44 23.79 10.81
CA THR A 288 -3.48 23.11 9.94
C THR A 288 -2.11 23.20 10.58
N THR A 289 -1.52 22.04 10.89
CA THR A 289 -0.13 21.93 11.35
C THR A 289 0.75 21.44 10.21
N MET A 290 2.07 21.35 10.42
CA MET A 290 2.97 20.73 9.44
C MET A 290 2.63 19.26 9.12
N PHE A 291 1.87 18.57 9.98
CA PHE A 291 1.39 17.22 9.71
C PHE A 291 0.18 17.22 8.77
N GLY A 292 -0.62 18.28 8.79
CA GLY A 292 -1.84 18.42 8.00
C GLY A 292 -2.96 19.07 8.80
N ARG A 293 -4.14 19.11 8.19
CA ARG A 293 -5.36 19.64 8.81
C ARG A 293 -5.83 18.72 9.94
N PHE A 294 -6.24 19.30 11.05
CA PHE A 294 -6.82 18.65 12.20
C PHE A 294 -8.27 19.11 12.34
N GLU A 295 -9.19 18.15 12.37
CA GLU A 295 -10.60 18.36 12.68
C GLU A 295 -11.18 17.04 13.19
N LEU A 296 -11.90 17.08 14.32
CA LEU A 296 -12.62 15.92 14.84
C LEU A 296 -14.09 15.99 14.45
N ASP A 297 -14.67 14.86 14.09
CA ASP A 297 -16.13 14.77 14.00
C ASP A 297 -16.78 14.61 15.38
N ALA A 298 -18.12 14.53 15.40
CA ALA A 298 -18.88 14.37 16.64
C ALA A 298 -18.56 13.07 17.40
N SER A 299 -18.01 12.05 16.74
CA SER A 299 -17.56 10.80 17.37
C SER A 299 -16.15 10.92 17.95
N GLY A 300 -15.41 11.98 17.65
CA GLY A 300 -13.99 12.11 18.00
C GLY A 300 -13.05 11.43 17.00
N ALA A 301 -13.56 11.02 15.84
CA ALA A 301 -12.72 10.52 14.74
C ALA A 301 -12.05 11.70 14.04
N GLN A 302 -10.77 11.53 13.66
CA GLN A 302 -10.04 12.51 12.88
C GLN A 302 -10.53 12.49 11.43
N VAL A 303 -11.11 13.60 10.99
CA VAL A 303 -11.69 13.76 9.64
C VAL A 303 -11.02 14.88 8.83
N GLY A 304 -10.27 15.77 9.49
CA GLY A 304 -9.55 16.84 8.81
C GLY A 304 -8.31 16.36 8.05
N HIS A 305 -7.60 15.36 8.60
CA HIS A 305 -6.34 14.88 8.04
C HIS A 305 -6.54 14.00 6.80
N GLN A 306 -5.84 14.31 5.72
CA GLN A 306 -5.88 13.58 4.45
C GLN A 306 -4.63 12.72 4.27
N MET A 307 -4.83 11.39 4.25
CA MET A 307 -3.77 10.43 3.89
C MET A 307 -3.29 10.64 2.45
N LEU A 308 -1.99 10.49 2.22
CA LEU A 308 -1.42 10.43 0.88
C LEU A 308 -1.35 8.97 0.42
N THR A 309 -1.52 8.73 -0.88
CA THR A 309 -1.15 7.47 -1.50
C THR A 309 0.09 7.68 -2.34
N VAL A 310 1.11 6.88 -2.07
CA VAL A 310 2.40 6.92 -2.77
C VAL A 310 2.59 5.66 -3.61
N GLN A 311 3.43 5.77 -4.61
CA GLN A 311 3.98 4.64 -5.33
C GLN A 311 5.50 4.71 -5.31
N TRP A 312 6.18 3.59 -5.13
CA TRP A 312 7.62 3.50 -5.34
C TRP A 312 7.93 3.63 -6.83
N GLN A 313 8.67 4.67 -7.18
CA GLN A 313 9.10 5.01 -8.54
C GLN A 313 10.57 5.47 -8.49
N ASP A 314 11.44 4.82 -9.25
CA ASP A 314 12.88 5.10 -9.29
C ASP A 314 13.53 5.04 -7.88
N GLY A 315 13.07 4.08 -7.06
CA GLY A 315 13.55 3.93 -5.68
C GLY A 315 13.11 5.03 -4.71
N ARG A 316 12.13 5.87 -5.08
CA ARG A 316 11.55 6.91 -4.22
C ARG A 316 10.03 6.78 -4.12
N ARG A 317 9.46 7.12 -2.96
CA ARG A 317 8.00 7.24 -2.80
C ARG A 317 7.52 8.52 -3.47
N ARG A 318 6.72 8.40 -4.54
CA ARG A 318 6.08 9.53 -5.22
C ARG A 318 4.58 9.54 -4.95
N THR A 319 4.05 10.69 -4.55
CA THR A 319 2.61 10.87 -4.34
C THR A 319 1.84 10.70 -5.66
N VAL A 320 0.88 9.77 -5.67
CA VAL A 320 -0.01 9.48 -6.81
C VAL A 320 -1.48 9.80 -6.51
N TRP A 321 -1.83 10.03 -5.24
CA TRP A 321 -3.13 10.54 -4.80
C TRP A 321 -2.97 11.32 -3.48
N PRO A 322 -3.71 12.43 -3.27
CA PRO A 322 -4.79 12.96 -4.12
C PRO A 322 -4.28 13.65 -5.40
N PRO A 323 -5.13 13.81 -6.45
CA PRO A 323 -4.70 14.34 -7.74
C PRO A 323 -4.02 15.72 -7.67
N GLU A 324 -4.49 16.59 -6.78
CA GLU A 324 -3.95 17.93 -6.54
C GLU A 324 -2.54 17.93 -5.91
N ARG A 325 -2.09 16.78 -5.39
CA ARG A 325 -0.76 16.56 -4.80
C ARG A 325 0.07 15.57 -5.62
N ALA A 326 -0.49 14.97 -6.67
CA ALA A 326 0.20 13.96 -7.44
C ALA A 326 1.37 14.58 -8.23
N ARG A 327 2.61 14.19 -7.92
CA ARG A 327 3.84 14.68 -8.59
C ARG A 327 4.34 13.77 -9.71
N GLY A 328 3.41 13.03 -10.30
CA GLY A 328 3.62 12.11 -11.41
C GLY A 328 2.35 11.31 -11.70
N ARG A 329 2.28 10.68 -12.87
CA ARG A 329 1.28 9.64 -13.13
C ARG A 329 1.67 8.39 -12.36
N ARG A 330 0.69 7.64 -11.86
CA ARG A 330 0.92 6.25 -11.44
C ARG A 330 1.55 5.48 -12.61
N VAL A 331 2.68 4.82 -12.36
CA VAL A 331 3.30 3.90 -13.29
C VAL A 331 2.60 2.55 -13.13
N ARG A 332 2.19 1.89 -14.22
CA ARG A 332 1.60 0.55 -14.14
C ARG A 332 2.67 -0.47 -13.70
N ALA A 333 2.26 -1.63 -13.19
CA ALA A 333 3.21 -2.73 -12.89
C ALA A 333 4.18 -2.93 -14.06
N LEU A 334 5.47 -3.16 -13.78
CA LEU A 334 6.54 -3.18 -14.80
C LEU A 334 6.17 -4.05 -16.01
N ARG A 335 5.52 -5.20 -15.78
CA ARG A 335 4.90 -6.05 -16.81
C ARG A 335 3.57 -6.66 -16.34
N GLY A 336 2.75 -7.13 -17.27
CA GLY A 336 1.51 -7.86 -16.98
C GLY A 336 0.60 -8.00 -18.21
N HIS A 337 -0.53 -8.68 -18.04
CA HIS A 337 -1.57 -8.81 -19.05
C HIS A 337 -2.98 -8.78 -18.43
N LEU A 338 -4.00 -8.60 -19.26
CA LEU A 338 -5.42 -8.61 -18.88
C LEU A 338 -6.30 -9.07 -20.05
N HIS A 339 -7.38 -9.77 -19.74
CA HIS A 339 -8.48 -10.01 -20.68
C HIS A 339 -9.51 -8.87 -20.65
N VAL A 340 -9.81 -8.31 -21.82
CA VAL A 340 -10.78 -7.23 -21.99
C VAL A 340 -12.09 -7.80 -22.53
N PRO A 341 -13.26 -7.38 -22.02
CA PRO A 341 -14.54 -7.81 -22.57
C PRO A 341 -14.62 -7.46 -24.07
N HIS A 342 -14.87 -8.47 -24.90
CA HIS A 342 -15.11 -8.32 -26.33
C HIS A 342 -16.28 -9.22 -26.72
N THR A 343 -17.08 -8.80 -27.70
CA THR A 343 -18.23 -9.58 -28.16
C THR A 343 -17.73 -10.83 -28.89
N ALA A 344 -18.01 -12.00 -28.31
CA ALA A 344 -17.73 -13.36 -28.83
C ALA A 344 -16.26 -13.80 -28.91
N ASP A 345 -15.30 -12.88 -28.89
CA ASP A 345 -13.87 -13.18 -28.96
C ASP A 345 -13.13 -12.87 -27.64
N LEU A 346 -11.90 -13.36 -27.52
CA LEU A 346 -11.01 -13.04 -26.40
C LEU A 346 -10.10 -11.89 -26.79
N ARG A 347 -10.16 -10.76 -26.08
CA ARG A 347 -9.20 -9.66 -26.23
C ARG A 347 -8.17 -9.71 -25.11
N ILE A 348 -6.88 -9.74 -25.46
CA ILE A 348 -5.76 -9.69 -24.52
C ILE A 348 -5.05 -8.35 -24.68
N GLU A 349 -4.82 -7.65 -23.58
CA GLU A 349 -3.87 -6.54 -23.51
C GLU A 349 -2.68 -6.92 -22.64
N ALA A 350 -1.47 -6.68 -23.11
CA ALA A 350 -0.24 -6.94 -22.35
C ALA A 350 0.69 -5.74 -22.34
N TRP A 351 1.57 -5.67 -21.34
CA TRP A 351 2.57 -4.61 -21.20
C TRP A 351 3.83 -5.13 -20.52
N ALA A 352 4.98 -4.55 -20.84
CA ALA A 352 6.26 -4.81 -20.19
C ALA A 352 7.27 -3.68 -20.49
N PRO A 353 8.43 -3.61 -19.81
CA PRO A 353 9.45 -2.62 -20.13
C PRO A 353 10.16 -2.91 -21.46
N THR A 354 10.12 -4.17 -21.92
CA THR A 354 10.75 -4.63 -23.17
C THR A 354 9.72 -5.21 -24.12
N ARG A 355 10.04 -5.18 -25.41
CA ARG A 355 9.20 -5.77 -26.47
C ARG A 355 8.96 -7.25 -26.19
N GLU A 356 10.03 -7.96 -25.85
CA GLU A 356 10.06 -9.39 -25.57
C GLU A 356 9.20 -9.73 -24.35
N GLY A 357 9.33 -8.94 -23.27
CA GLY A 357 8.51 -9.10 -22.08
C GLY A 357 7.03 -8.91 -22.40
N CYS A 358 6.69 -7.98 -23.29
CA CYS A 358 5.31 -7.73 -23.68
C CYS A 358 4.72 -8.92 -24.44
N VAL A 359 5.52 -9.60 -25.27
CA VAL A 359 5.10 -10.83 -25.96
C VAL A 359 4.99 -12.00 -24.97
N THR A 360 5.91 -12.12 -24.00
CA THR A 360 5.81 -13.15 -22.93
C THR A 360 4.52 -13.01 -22.13
N GLU A 361 4.13 -11.78 -21.79
CA GLU A 361 2.87 -11.52 -21.09
C GLU A 361 1.65 -11.82 -21.99
N ALA A 362 1.73 -11.55 -23.29
CA ALA A 362 0.66 -11.91 -24.22
C ALA A 362 0.47 -13.43 -24.34
N VAL A 363 1.55 -14.21 -24.37
CA VAL A 363 1.50 -15.68 -24.34
C VAL A 363 0.87 -16.18 -23.04
N SER A 364 1.29 -15.61 -21.91
CA SER A 364 0.72 -15.95 -20.60
C SER A 364 -0.78 -15.64 -20.55
N GLY A 365 -1.18 -14.47 -21.07
CA GLY A 365 -2.59 -14.09 -21.19
C GLY A 365 -3.39 -14.99 -22.11
N LEU A 366 -2.80 -15.47 -23.21
CA LEU A 366 -3.45 -16.43 -24.10
C LEU A 366 -3.71 -17.75 -23.36
N VAL A 367 -2.68 -18.34 -22.74
CA VAL A 367 -2.82 -19.64 -22.05
C VAL A 367 -3.78 -19.56 -20.87
N GLY A 368 -3.66 -18.51 -20.04
CA GLY A 368 -4.52 -18.30 -18.87
C GLY A 368 -5.98 -18.03 -19.21
N SER A 369 -6.32 -17.76 -20.47
CA SER A 369 -7.70 -17.57 -20.90
C SER A 369 -8.50 -18.87 -21.02
N PHE A 370 -7.82 -20.01 -21.23
CA PHE A 370 -8.49 -21.27 -21.53
C PHE A 370 -8.02 -22.44 -20.64
N ALA A 371 -6.89 -22.33 -19.95
CA ALA A 371 -6.31 -23.43 -19.18
C ALA A 371 -5.80 -23.00 -17.79
N ASP A 372 -6.13 -23.79 -16.76
CA ASP A 372 -5.51 -23.71 -15.43
C ASP A 372 -4.27 -24.62 -15.37
N THR A 373 -3.08 -24.01 -15.35
CA THR A 373 -1.78 -24.69 -15.44
C THR A 373 -1.17 -25.09 -14.11
N THR A 374 -1.82 -24.82 -12.98
CA THR A 374 -1.25 -24.90 -11.62
C THR A 374 -0.59 -26.26 -11.31
N ASP A 375 -1.22 -27.35 -11.73
CA ASP A 375 -0.77 -28.72 -11.45
C ASP A 375 -0.03 -29.39 -12.62
N VAL A 376 0.16 -28.69 -13.73
CA VAL A 376 0.86 -29.22 -14.90
C VAL A 376 2.36 -29.02 -14.73
N ARG A 377 3.16 -30.01 -15.13
CA ARG A 377 4.63 -29.94 -15.09
C ARG A 377 5.20 -29.90 -16.51
N PRO A 378 6.24 -29.10 -16.75
CA PRO A 378 6.89 -29.06 -18.05
C PRO A 378 7.57 -30.39 -18.35
N GLN A 379 7.39 -30.90 -19.56
CA GLN A 379 7.97 -32.15 -20.04
C GLN A 379 9.16 -31.90 -20.96
N ARG A 380 9.12 -30.83 -21.75
CA ARG A 380 10.20 -30.41 -22.65
C ARG A 380 10.19 -28.91 -22.85
N THR A 381 11.28 -28.41 -23.41
CA THR A 381 11.38 -27.02 -23.90
C THR A 381 11.68 -27.05 -25.38
N ASP A 382 10.88 -26.36 -26.17
CA ASP A 382 11.13 -26.16 -27.59
C ASP A 382 11.52 -24.69 -27.84
N VAL A 383 12.27 -24.46 -28.91
CA VAL A 383 12.69 -23.11 -29.32
C VAL A 383 12.03 -22.75 -30.64
N LEU A 384 11.29 -21.66 -30.63
CA LEU A 384 10.75 -21.00 -31.82
C LEU A 384 11.67 -19.82 -32.18
N ASN A 385 12.09 -19.74 -33.44
CA ASN A 385 12.80 -18.57 -33.97
C ASN A 385 11.89 -17.85 -34.96
N VAL A 386 11.57 -16.60 -34.66
CA VAL A 386 10.75 -15.73 -35.50
C VAL A 386 11.67 -14.73 -36.19
N PRO A 387 11.70 -14.71 -37.55
CA PRO A 387 12.56 -13.79 -38.28
C PRO A 387 12.14 -12.33 -38.06
N PRO A 388 13.03 -11.36 -38.36
CA PRO A 388 12.71 -9.93 -38.23
C PRO A 388 11.53 -9.54 -39.12
N GLN A 389 10.51 -8.95 -38.51
CA GLN A 389 9.29 -8.45 -39.15
C GLN A 389 8.69 -7.32 -38.30
N PRO A 390 7.66 -6.59 -38.78
CA PRO A 390 6.98 -5.57 -37.97
C PRO A 390 6.54 -6.12 -36.62
N ASP A 391 6.61 -5.29 -35.57
CA ASP A 391 6.33 -5.72 -34.20
C ASP A 391 4.95 -6.40 -34.01
N PRO A 392 3.84 -5.91 -34.62
CA PRO A 392 2.57 -6.64 -34.58
C PRO A 392 2.66 -8.05 -35.16
N ASP A 393 3.41 -8.23 -36.24
CA ASP A 393 3.55 -9.53 -36.90
C ASP A 393 4.41 -10.47 -36.06
N LEU A 394 5.43 -9.98 -35.36
CA LEU A 394 6.22 -10.76 -34.40
C LEU A 394 5.32 -11.35 -33.30
N LEU A 395 4.40 -10.54 -32.76
CA LEU A 395 3.43 -10.98 -31.78
C LEU A 395 2.53 -12.10 -32.33
N VAL A 396 1.99 -11.92 -33.54
CA VAL A 396 1.15 -12.92 -34.21
C VAL A 396 1.90 -14.23 -34.39
N ALA A 397 3.13 -14.20 -34.90
CA ALA A 397 3.90 -15.41 -35.16
C ALA A 397 4.16 -16.25 -33.89
N VAL A 398 4.38 -15.60 -32.75
CA VAL A 398 4.53 -16.31 -31.47
C VAL A 398 3.19 -16.89 -31.01
N LEU A 399 2.11 -16.09 -31.02
CA LEU A 399 0.80 -16.55 -30.54
C LEU A 399 0.20 -17.64 -31.44
N ASP A 400 0.37 -17.55 -32.76
CA ASP A 400 -0.06 -18.58 -33.71
C ASP A 400 0.70 -19.90 -33.47
N ASP A 401 2.00 -19.87 -33.15
CA ASP A 401 2.74 -21.09 -32.80
C ASP A 401 2.22 -21.73 -31.51
N VAL A 402 1.84 -20.91 -30.51
CA VAL A 402 1.21 -21.39 -29.27
C VAL A 402 -0.13 -22.08 -29.58
N ILE A 403 -0.97 -21.47 -30.41
CA ILE A 403 -2.26 -22.03 -30.84
C ILE A 403 -2.04 -23.31 -31.65
N TYR A 404 -1.12 -23.27 -32.62
CA TYR A 404 -0.79 -24.41 -33.47
C TYR A 404 -0.33 -25.63 -32.67
N ARG A 405 0.53 -25.43 -31.66
CA ARG A 405 0.97 -26.53 -30.77
C ARG A 405 -0.18 -27.13 -29.99
N LEU A 406 -1.09 -26.30 -29.51
CA LEU A 406 -2.30 -26.77 -28.82
C LEU A 406 -3.16 -27.61 -29.77
N GLU A 407 -3.51 -27.08 -30.94
CA GLU A 407 -4.45 -27.71 -31.86
C GLU A 407 -3.88 -28.96 -32.55
N VAL A 408 -2.61 -28.90 -32.97
CA VAL A 408 -1.98 -29.93 -33.79
C VAL A 408 -1.23 -30.96 -32.98
N HIS A 409 -0.60 -30.54 -31.88
CA HIS A 409 0.24 -31.42 -31.05
C HIS A 409 -0.38 -31.77 -29.70
N GLY A 410 -1.47 -31.12 -29.29
CA GLY A 410 -2.04 -31.32 -27.95
C GLY A 410 -1.10 -30.86 -26.85
N GLU A 411 -0.25 -29.87 -27.14
CA GLU A 411 0.76 -29.36 -26.22
C GLU A 411 0.36 -28.00 -25.67
N LEU A 412 0.55 -27.83 -24.36
CA LEU A 412 0.26 -26.59 -23.67
C LEU A 412 1.56 -25.85 -23.33
N VAL A 413 1.63 -24.57 -23.66
CA VAL A 413 2.75 -23.71 -23.22
C VAL A 413 2.52 -23.32 -21.76
N LEU A 414 3.40 -23.77 -20.86
CA LEU A 414 3.32 -23.48 -19.43
C LEU A 414 4.09 -22.22 -19.04
N ASP A 415 5.13 -21.89 -19.80
CA ASP A 415 5.99 -20.73 -19.57
C ASP A 415 6.72 -20.39 -20.89
N ALA A 416 7.05 -19.12 -21.08
CA ALA A 416 7.65 -18.59 -22.29
C ALA A 416 8.76 -17.57 -21.99
N GLU A 417 9.99 -17.93 -22.32
CA GLU A 417 11.15 -17.04 -22.23
C GLU A 417 11.46 -16.48 -23.61
N ILE A 418 11.17 -15.20 -23.84
CA ILE A 418 11.36 -14.54 -25.13
C ILE A 418 12.57 -13.60 -25.06
N THR A 419 13.44 -13.67 -26.06
CA THR A 419 14.61 -12.80 -26.21
C THR A 419 14.73 -12.25 -27.63
N THR A 420 15.42 -11.13 -27.80
CA THR A 420 15.71 -10.56 -29.12
C THR A 420 16.78 -11.40 -29.81
N ALA A 421 16.50 -11.85 -31.03
CA ALA A 421 17.50 -12.51 -31.87
C ALA A 421 18.52 -11.48 -32.41
N PRO A 422 19.77 -11.87 -32.73
CA PRO A 422 20.79 -10.95 -33.21
C PRO A 422 20.42 -10.17 -34.50
N ASP A 423 19.51 -10.71 -35.30
CA ASP A 423 19.00 -10.12 -36.53
C ASP A 423 17.82 -9.15 -36.32
N GLY A 424 17.34 -8.99 -35.08
CA GLY A 424 16.21 -8.15 -34.71
C GLY A 424 14.87 -8.90 -34.59
N GLY A 425 14.86 -10.21 -34.88
CA GLY A 425 13.72 -11.11 -34.67
C GLY A 425 13.53 -11.49 -33.20
N LEU A 426 12.78 -12.56 -32.94
CA LEU A 426 12.55 -13.12 -31.60
C LEU A 426 12.97 -14.57 -31.52
N THR A 427 13.55 -14.96 -30.39
CA THR A 427 13.74 -16.36 -29.99
C THR A 427 12.87 -16.62 -28.77
N ALA A 428 11.92 -17.55 -28.88
CA ALA A 428 11.03 -17.95 -27.79
C ALA A 428 11.36 -19.37 -27.32
N GLY A 429 11.81 -19.50 -26.08
CA GLY A 429 11.92 -20.78 -25.37
C GLY A 429 10.60 -21.11 -24.69
N LEU A 430 9.87 -22.09 -25.22
CA LEU A 430 8.54 -22.47 -24.75
C LEU A 430 8.64 -23.74 -23.92
N LYS A 431 8.28 -23.67 -22.63
CA LYS A 431 8.19 -24.85 -21.75
C LYS A 431 6.83 -25.51 -21.97
N LEU A 432 6.83 -26.75 -22.43
CA LEU A 432 5.64 -27.45 -22.89
C LEU A 432 5.18 -28.51 -21.89
N GLY A 433 3.87 -28.59 -21.69
CA GLY A 433 3.18 -29.63 -20.95
C GLY A 433 2.12 -30.34 -21.81
N ASP A 434 1.54 -31.39 -21.24
CA ASP A 434 0.49 -32.18 -21.87
C ASP A 434 -0.88 -31.52 -21.65
N ALA A 435 -1.52 -31.06 -22.74
CA ALA A 435 -2.80 -30.36 -22.65
C ALA A 435 -3.93 -31.26 -22.12
N THR A 436 -3.81 -32.59 -22.23
CA THR A 436 -4.84 -33.52 -21.73
C THR A 436 -4.92 -33.58 -20.20
N LYS A 437 -3.89 -33.06 -19.51
CA LYS A 437 -3.81 -33.02 -18.05
C LYS A 437 -4.28 -31.70 -17.45
N VAL A 438 -4.75 -30.76 -18.28
CA VAL A 438 -5.15 -29.43 -17.84
C VAL A 438 -6.65 -29.34 -17.61
N THR A 439 -7.05 -28.51 -16.65
CA THR A 439 -8.47 -28.15 -16.47
C THR A 439 -8.80 -27.00 -17.42
N ALA A 440 -9.76 -27.22 -18.32
CA ALA A 440 -10.26 -26.17 -19.20
C ALA A 440 -11.11 -25.17 -18.41
N ILE A 441 -10.78 -23.88 -18.51
CA ILE A 441 -11.46 -22.78 -17.80
C ILE A 441 -12.08 -21.74 -18.74
N GLY A 442 -11.87 -21.88 -20.05
CA GLY A 442 -12.41 -20.98 -21.07
C GLY A 442 -12.52 -21.63 -22.44
N ALA A 443 -12.85 -20.81 -23.45
CA ALA A 443 -12.97 -21.27 -24.83
C ALA A 443 -11.59 -21.50 -25.48
N ILE A 444 -11.49 -22.50 -26.35
CA ILE A 444 -10.21 -22.91 -26.96
C ILE A 444 -9.86 -21.92 -28.06
N PRO A 445 -8.66 -21.29 -28.03
CA PRO A 445 -8.25 -20.36 -29.07
C PRO A 445 -7.98 -21.06 -30.40
N LYS A 446 -8.39 -20.43 -31.51
CA LYS A 446 -8.29 -20.97 -32.87
C LYS A 446 -7.40 -20.14 -33.79
N ALA A 447 -7.41 -18.83 -33.66
CA ALA A 447 -6.62 -17.94 -34.51
C ALA A 447 -6.38 -16.58 -33.86
N VAL A 448 -5.29 -15.92 -34.26
CA VAL A 448 -5.05 -14.52 -33.95
C VAL A 448 -5.73 -13.64 -35.00
N SER A 449 -6.63 -12.75 -34.56
CA SER A 449 -7.23 -11.74 -35.42
C SER A 449 -6.28 -10.56 -35.64
N LEU A 450 -6.14 -10.15 -36.90
CA LEU A 450 -5.33 -9.00 -37.29
C LEU A 450 -6.05 -7.65 -37.04
N HIS A 451 -7.32 -7.68 -36.64
CA HIS A 451 -8.11 -6.47 -36.40
C HIS A 451 -7.70 -5.78 -35.08
N GLU A 452 -7.41 -4.48 -35.15
CA GLU A 452 -6.94 -3.66 -34.02
C GLU A 452 -5.72 -4.24 -33.29
N LEU A 453 -4.93 -5.08 -33.97
CA LEU A 453 -3.68 -5.64 -33.44
C LEU A 453 -2.66 -4.51 -33.25
N ARG A 454 -2.02 -4.49 -32.07
CA ARG A 454 -0.93 -3.56 -31.78
C ARG A 454 0.17 -4.25 -30.97
N LEU A 455 1.43 -3.94 -31.28
CA LEU A 455 2.57 -4.07 -30.39
C LEU A 455 3.40 -2.81 -30.59
N THR A 456 3.43 -1.94 -29.58
CA THR A 456 3.96 -0.58 -29.72
C THR A 456 4.75 -0.16 -28.49
N ARG A 457 5.81 0.60 -28.72
CA ARG A 457 6.58 1.32 -27.69
C ARG A 457 5.94 2.66 -27.39
N ASP A 458 5.70 2.96 -26.12
CA ASP A 458 5.27 4.26 -25.64
C ASP A 458 6.46 5.25 -25.69
N PRO A 459 6.36 6.36 -26.45
CA PRO A 459 7.50 7.26 -26.65
C PRO A 459 7.87 8.09 -25.41
N MET A 460 7.01 8.14 -24.38
CA MET A 460 7.23 8.90 -23.15
C MET A 460 7.84 8.02 -22.05
N THR A 461 7.44 6.76 -21.98
CA THR A 461 7.82 5.84 -20.89
C THR A 461 8.79 4.75 -21.31
N ASP A 462 9.02 4.59 -22.61
CA ASP A 462 9.80 3.51 -23.21
C ASP A 462 9.23 2.10 -23.04
N ALA A 463 8.12 1.96 -22.32
CA ALA A 463 7.44 0.69 -22.12
C ALA A 463 6.74 0.21 -23.38
N TRP A 464 6.62 -1.11 -23.51
CA TRP A 464 5.91 -1.77 -24.58
C TRP A 464 4.52 -2.19 -24.13
N SER A 465 3.54 -2.07 -25.03
CA SER A 465 2.22 -2.64 -24.83
C SER A 465 1.68 -3.26 -26.11
N CYS A 466 0.86 -4.29 -25.95
CA CYS A 466 0.14 -4.91 -27.03
C CYS A 466 -1.36 -5.01 -26.75
N ALA A 467 -2.13 -5.15 -27.81
CA ALA A 467 -3.50 -5.62 -27.75
C ALA A 467 -3.77 -6.53 -28.95
N VAL A 468 -4.35 -7.67 -28.67
CA VAL A 468 -4.59 -8.74 -29.64
C VAL A 468 -5.95 -9.37 -29.39
N THR A 469 -6.70 -9.64 -30.46
CA THR A 469 -7.95 -10.39 -30.39
C THR A 469 -7.70 -11.81 -30.85
N ILE A 470 -8.25 -12.77 -30.13
CA ILE A 470 -8.14 -14.20 -30.36
C ILE A 470 -9.53 -14.74 -30.65
N ASP A 471 -9.67 -15.36 -31.80
CA ASP A 471 -10.89 -16.07 -32.19
C ASP A 471 -10.96 -17.37 -31.39
N VAL A 472 -12.09 -17.64 -30.73
CA VAL A 472 -12.29 -18.80 -29.83
C VAL A 472 -13.44 -19.71 -30.26
#